data_AF-C6DYC4-F1
#
_entry.id   AF-C6DYC4-F1
#
_cell.length_a   1.000
_cell.length_b   1.000
_cell.length_c   1.000
_cell.angle_alpha   90.00
_cell.angle_beta   90.00
_cell.angle_gamma   90.00
#
_symmetry.space_group_name_H-M   'P 1'
#
loop_
_entity.id
_entity.type
_entity.pdbx_description
1 polymer ?
#
loop_
_entity_poly.entity_id
_entity_poly.type
_entity_poly.pdbx_seq_one_letter_code
_entity_poly.pdbx_strand_id
1 'polypeptide(L)' 'MEQEHDPEITPELLMVMSAAIAAYLGKTVRIRRARFVDPNLINAWGQSSRVVLQASHNLRR' A
#
# COMPACT_ATOMS: atom_id res chain seq x y z
N MET A 1 10.91 -18.26 -21.50
CA MET A 1 10.14 -17.03 -21.29
C MET A 1 9.18 -17.32 -20.16
N GLU A 2 9.66 -17.19 -18.92
CA GLU A 2 8.81 -17.32 -17.74
C GLU A 2 7.93 -16.08 -17.73
N GLN A 3 6.63 -16.26 -18.00
CA GLN A 3 5.68 -15.17 -17.86
C GLN A 3 5.56 -14.86 -16.37
N GLU A 4 6.16 -13.76 -15.95
CA GLU A 4 5.92 -13.14 -14.66
C GLU A 4 4.42 -12.81 -14.59
N HIS A 5 3.66 -13.69 -13.94
CA HIS A 5 2.25 -13.44 -13.68
C HIS A 5 2.17 -12.25 -12.73
N ASP A 6 1.78 -11.10 -13.26
CA ASP A 6 1.38 -9.97 -12.43
C ASP A 6 0.38 -10.49 -11.38
N PRO A 7 0.58 -10.19 -10.09
CA PRO A 7 -0.34 -10.64 -9.06
C PRO A 7 -1.75 -10.13 -9.39
N GLU A 8 -2.68 -11.05 -9.58
CA GLU A 8 -4.06 -10.71 -9.92
C GLU A 8 -4.84 -10.34 -8.65
N ILE A 9 -5.61 -9.26 -8.72
CA ILE A 9 -6.54 -8.91 -7.64
C ILE A 9 -7.82 -9.70 -7.85
N THR A 10 -7.94 -10.81 -7.14
CA THR A 10 -9.11 -11.69 -7.25
C THR A 10 -10.37 -11.05 -6.65
N PRO A 11 -11.57 -11.48 -7.08
CA PRO A 11 -12.83 -11.02 -6.48
C PRO A 11 -12.93 -11.30 -4.98
N GLU A 12 -12.38 -12.42 -4.50
CA GLU A 12 -12.37 -12.79 -3.09
C GLU A 12 -11.54 -11.79 -2.27
N LEU A 13 -10.39 -11.37 -2.79
CA LEU A 13 -9.55 -10.36 -2.15
C LEU A 13 -10.26 -9.00 -2.08
N LEU A 14 -10.95 -8.60 -3.15
CA LEU A 14 -11.78 -7.39 -3.15
C LEU A 14 -12.91 -7.47 -2.12
N MET A 15 -13.54 -8.64 -1.97
CA MET A 15 -14.61 -8.86 -0.99
C MET A 15 -14.08 -8.72 0.45
N VAL A 16 -12.96 -9.38 0.77
CA VAL A 16 -12.33 -9.29 2.10
C VAL A 16 -11.91 -7.85 2.41
N MET A 17 -11.28 -7.16 1.47
CA MET A 17 -10.92 -5.74 1.63
C MET A 17 -12.16 -4.87 1.87
N SER A 18 -13.23 -5.07 1.09
CA SER A 18 -14.46 -4.30 1.23
C SER A 18 -15.09 -4.51 2.60
N ALA A 19 -15.15 -5.75 3.08
CA ALA A 19 -15.68 -6.09 4.41
C ALA A 19 -14.85 -5.47 5.54
N ALA A 20 -13.52 -5.56 5.47
CA ALA A 20 -12.63 -4.98 6.47
C ALA A 20 -12.75 -3.46 6.55
N ILE A 21 -12.78 -2.76 5.40
CA ILE A 21 -12.94 -1.30 5.37
C ILE A 21 -14.33 -0.89 5.87
N ALA A 22 -15.37 -1.64 5.49
CA ALA A 22 -16.73 -1.36 5.95
C ALA A 22 -16.88 -1.56 7.47
N ALA A 23 -16.29 -2.62 8.03
CA ALA A 23 -16.26 -2.86 9.47
C ALA A 23 -15.50 -1.76 10.23
N TYR A 24 -14.39 -1.28 9.67
CA TYR A 24 -13.61 -0.20 10.27
C TYR A 24 -14.34 1.16 10.22
N LEU A 25 -14.97 1.49 9.09
CA LEU A 25 -15.65 2.78 8.89
C LEU A 25 -17.11 2.80 9.40
N GLY A 26 -17.70 1.63 9.69
CA GLY A 26 -19.09 1.50 10.09
C GLY A 26 -20.11 1.81 8.99
N LYS A 27 -19.72 1.76 7.71
CA LYS A 27 -20.57 2.10 6.56
C LYS A 27 -20.24 1.27 5.33
N THR A 28 -21.17 1.23 4.37
CA THR A 28 -20.96 0.52 3.10
C THR A 28 -19.85 1.17 2.28
N VAL A 29 -19.00 0.34 1.66
CA VAL A 29 -17.81 0.77 0.92
C VAL A 29 -17.87 0.21 -0.50
N ARG A 30 -17.54 1.05 -1.49
CA ARG A 30 -17.38 0.64 -2.88
C ARG A 30 -15.96 0.90 -3.33
N ILE A 31 -15.19 -0.16 -3.57
CA ILE A 31 -13.85 -0.08 -4.15
C ILE A 31 -14.00 0.26 -5.64
N ARG A 32 -13.49 1.41 -6.08
CA ARG A 32 -13.53 1.84 -7.49
C ARG A 32 -12.35 1.32 -8.31
N ARG A 33 -11.19 1.18 -7.67
CA ARG A 33 -9.95 0.74 -8.28
C ARG A 33 -9.06 0.14 -7.21
N ALA A 34 -8.50 -1.03 -7.48
CA ALA A 34 -7.40 -1.61 -6.72
C ALA A 34 -6.30 -1.96 -7.72
N ARG A 35 -5.05 -1.78 -7.33
CA ARG A 35 -3.88 -2.18 -8.13
C ARG A 35 -2.75 -2.54 -7.20
N PHE A 36 -1.95 -3.52 -7.57
CA PHE A 36 -0.64 -3.67 -6.95
C PHE A 36 0.23 -2.48 -7.35
N VAL A 37 1.10 -2.11 -6.41
CA VAL A 37 2.00 -1.00 -6.54
C VAL A 37 3.39 -1.55 -6.27
N ASP A 38 4.29 -1.38 -7.23
CA ASP A 38 5.69 -1.69 -7.01
C ASP A 38 6.31 -0.60 -6.10
N PRO A 39 6.74 -0.97 -4.89
CA PRO A 39 7.37 -0.02 -3.96
C PRO A 39 8.70 0.54 -4.48
N ASN A 40 9.35 -0.10 -5.46
CA ASN A 40 10.57 0.39 -6.09
C ASN A 40 10.31 1.48 -7.14
N LEU A 41 9.12 1.47 -7.77
CA LEU A 41 8.74 2.42 -8.82
C LEU A 41 8.00 3.65 -8.28
N ILE A 42 7.39 3.55 -7.10
CA ILE A 42 6.72 4.68 -6.45
C ILE A 42 7.67 5.30 -5.42
N ASN A 43 8.04 6.57 -5.67
CA ASN A 43 8.87 7.32 -4.75
C ASN A 43 8.31 7.26 -3.32
N ALA A 44 9.15 6.76 -2.43
CA ALA A 44 8.80 6.44 -1.06
C ALA A 44 8.67 7.70 -0.20
N TRP A 45 7.79 8.64 -0.55
CA TRP A 45 7.49 9.85 0.21
C TRP A 45 7.07 9.55 1.67
N GLY A 46 6.71 8.29 1.97
CA GLY A 46 6.53 7.76 3.33
C GLY A 46 7.75 7.07 3.97
N GLN A 47 8.73 6.56 3.21
CA GLN A 47 9.99 6.03 3.75
C GLN A 47 10.99 7.15 4.04
N SER A 48 11.05 8.18 3.20
CA SER A 48 11.97 9.32 3.40
C SER A 48 11.63 10.15 4.63
N SER A 49 10.35 10.28 5.02
CA SER A 49 9.97 11.11 6.17
C SER A 49 10.45 10.55 7.51
N ARG A 50 10.44 9.22 7.69
CA ARG A 50 10.97 8.58 8.91
C ARG A 50 12.50 8.53 8.93
N VAL A 51 13.14 8.33 7.78
CA VAL A 51 14.61 8.28 7.65
C VAL A 51 15.24 9.66 7.86
N VAL A 52 14.67 10.73 7.29
CA VAL A 52 15.24 12.09 7.40
C VAL A 52 15.16 12.64 8.83
N LEU A 53 14.07 12.39 9.56
CA LEU A 53 13.92 12.82 10.96
C LEU A 53 14.87 12.10 11.94
N GLN A 54 15.18 10.83 11.68
CA GLN A 54 16.14 10.06 12.48
C GLN A 54 17.60 10.42 12.12
N ALA A 55 17.89 10.69 10.84
CA ALA A 55 19.22 11.07 10.40
C ALA A 55 19.64 12.47 10.89
N SER A 56 18.70 13.42 11.04
CA SER A 56 19.02 14.78 11.54
C SER A 56 19.55 14.78 12.97
N HIS A 57 19.14 13.82 13.81
CA HIS A 57 19.64 13.66 15.17
C HIS A 57 21.04 13.02 15.22
N ASN A 58 21.43 12.25 14.20
CA ASN A 58 22.75 11.61 14.11
C ASN A 58 23.84 12.49 13.45
N LEU A 59 23.48 13.61 12.82
CA LEU A 59 24.42 14.53 12.18
C LEU A 59 24.97 15.62 13.11
N ARG A 60 24.56 15.63 14.39
CA ARG A 60 24.97 16.62 15.41
C ARG A 60 25.89 16.07 16.51
N ARG A 61 26.60 14.97 16.25
CA ARG A 61 27.64 14.49 17.17
C ARG A 61 29.02 14.58 16.56
#